data_AF-A0A6J6GJI6-F1
#
_entry.id   AF-A0A6J6GJI6-F1
#
_cell.length_a   1.000
_cell.length_b   1.000
_cell.length_c   1.000
_cell.angle_alpha   90.00
_cell.angle_beta   90.00
_cell.angle_gamma   90.00
#
_symmetry.space_group_name_H-M   'P 1'
#
loop_
_entity.id
_entity.type
_entity.pdbx_description
1 polymer ?
#
loop_
_entity_poly.entity_id
_entity_poly.type
_entity_poly.pdbx_seq_one_letter_code
_entity_poly.pdbx_strand_id
1 'polypeptide(L)'
;MRVCSEVAEIPSPLGIEMSDRVDWLRKIMQGKWSDLDQNYVDFKNQIIEFVSAIERDTVVFSHFIAINAVIGSLTNDDRLVIRSLDNCSITVLERDAAGNLRLVQSGHEADTLIR
;
A
#
# COMPACT_ATOMS: atom_id res chain seq x y z
N MET A 1 -10.66 -18.92 -3.70
CA MET A 1 -10.02 -18.01 -2.73
C MET A 1 -8.57 -18.43 -2.56
N ARG A 2 -7.60 -17.51 -2.61
CA ARG A 2 -6.18 -17.77 -2.36
C ARG A 2 -5.67 -16.77 -1.32
N VAL A 3 -4.69 -17.17 -0.52
CA VAL A 3 -3.97 -16.27 0.39
C VAL A 3 -2.64 -15.90 -0.26
N CYS A 4 -2.34 -14.61 -0.34
CA CYS A 4 -1.17 -14.07 -1.03
C CYS A 4 -0.39 -13.19 -0.07
N SER A 5 0.87 -13.53 0.20
CA SER A 5 1.76 -12.75 1.08
C SER A 5 2.17 -11.43 0.45
N GLU A 6 2.11 -11.31 -0.87
CA GLU A 6 2.52 -10.16 -1.66
C GLU A 6 1.65 -8.91 -1.41
N VAL A 7 0.47 -9.08 -0.83
CA VAL A 7 -0.47 -7.98 -0.50
C VAL A 7 -0.80 -7.94 0.99
N ALA A 8 0.09 -8.52 1.80
CA ALA A 8 0.00 -8.51 3.25
C ALA A 8 0.37 -7.13 3.86
N GLU A 9 0.31 -7.05 5.18
CA GLU A 9 0.72 -5.86 5.93
C GLU A 9 2.23 -5.62 5.86
N ILE A 10 2.65 -4.36 6.03
CA ILE A 10 4.08 -4.00 6.13
C ILE A 10 4.76 -4.81 7.26
N PRO A 11 5.91 -5.46 6.98
CA PRO A 11 6.60 -6.28 7.97
C PRO A 11 7.06 -5.44 9.16
N SER A 12 7.13 -6.08 10.34
CA SER A 12 7.76 -5.45 11.51
C SER A 12 9.26 -5.31 11.30
N PRO A 13 9.85 -4.21 11.78
CA PRO A 13 11.30 -4.10 11.88
C PRO A 13 11.84 -5.20 12.79
N LEU A 14 12.98 -5.75 12.40
CA LEU A 14 13.66 -6.80 13.18
C LEU A 14 14.14 -6.20 14.50
N GLY A 15 13.84 -6.89 15.61
CA GLY A 15 14.32 -6.52 16.94
C GLY A 15 13.58 -5.35 17.61
N ILE A 16 12.43 -4.91 17.07
CA ILE A 16 11.55 -3.97 17.76
C ILE A 16 10.44 -4.75 18.46
N GLU A 17 10.23 -4.46 19.75
CA GLU A 17 9.13 -5.00 20.53
C GLU A 17 7.78 -4.56 19.97
N MET A 18 6.75 -5.40 20.13
CA MET A 18 5.42 -5.08 19.61
C MET A 18 4.83 -3.78 20.20
N SER A 19 5.26 -3.37 21.40
CA SER A 19 4.89 -2.09 22.02
C SER A 19 5.37 -0.88 21.20
N ASP A 20 6.53 -1.00 20.56
CA ASP A 20 7.21 0.12 19.91
C ASP A 20 6.90 0.16 18.40
N ARG A 21 6.28 -0.90 17.87
CA ARG A 21 5.83 -0.99 16.46
C ARG A 21 4.92 0.16 16.07
N VAL A 22 4.01 0.59 16.95
CA VAL A 22 3.04 1.66 16.64
C VAL A 22 3.75 2.99 16.42
N ASP A 23 4.70 3.34 17.29
CA ASP A 23 5.41 4.61 17.19
C ASP A 23 6.40 4.60 16.02
N TRP A 24 7.06 3.47 15.77
CA TRP A 24 7.82 3.26 14.54
C TRP A 24 6.97 3.45 13.29
N LEU A 25 5.79 2.82 13.24
CA LEU A 25 4.90 2.89 12.08
C LEU A 25 4.43 4.33 11.85
N ARG A 26 4.01 5.05 12.90
CA ARG A 26 3.62 6.46 12.83
C ARG A 26 4.73 7.35 12.30
N LYS A 27 5.99 7.05 12.63
CA LYS A 27 7.15 7.79 12.15
C LYS A 27 7.36 7.57 10.65
N ILE A 28 7.40 6.32 10.19
CA ILE A 28 7.66 6.02 8.78
C ILE A 28 6.50 6.46 7.87
N MET A 29 5.25 6.46 8.37
CA MET A 29 4.07 6.91 7.62
C MET A 29 4.15 8.38 7.19
N GLN A 30 5.02 9.18 7.82
CA GLN A 30 5.24 10.59 7.48
C GLN A 30 6.39 10.79 6.46
N GLY A 31 7.09 9.71 6.10
CA GLY A 31 8.27 9.71 5.25
C GLY A 31 8.04 9.16 3.84
N LYS A 32 9.16 8.85 3.18
CA LYS A 32 9.19 8.29 1.83
C LYS A 32 9.77 6.89 1.82
N TRP A 33 9.48 6.14 0.76
CA TRP A 33 10.07 4.82 0.57
C TRP A 33 11.60 4.91 0.37
N SER A 34 12.08 5.97 -0.27
CA SER A 34 13.53 6.24 -0.42
C SER A 34 14.27 6.49 0.90
N ASP A 35 13.55 6.76 1.99
CA ASP A 35 14.14 6.96 3.32
C ASP A 35 14.23 5.65 4.13
N LEU A 36 13.67 4.54 3.62
CA LEU A 36 13.61 3.26 4.31
C LEU A 36 14.69 2.28 3.83
N ASP A 37 14.95 1.28 4.66
CA ASP A 37 15.82 0.16 4.33
C ASP A 37 15.30 -0.64 3.12
N GLN A 38 16.24 -1.27 2.40
CA GLN A 38 15.98 -1.97 1.13
C GLN A 38 14.86 -3.02 1.24
N ASN A 39 14.74 -3.71 2.37
CA ASN A 39 13.68 -4.71 2.59
C ASN A 39 12.26 -4.13 2.48
N TYR A 40 12.05 -2.86 2.84
CA TYR A 40 10.74 -2.20 2.70
C TYR A 40 10.49 -1.75 1.26
N VAL A 41 11.55 -1.34 0.56
CA VAL A 41 11.48 -1.05 -0.88
C VAL A 41 11.17 -2.32 -1.67
N ASP A 42 11.77 -3.45 -1.30
CA ASP A 42 11.50 -4.76 -1.90
C ASP A 42 10.06 -5.20 -1.65
N PHE A 43 9.56 -5.01 -0.42
CA PHE A 43 8.15 -5.24 -0.09
C PHE A 43 7.21 -4.40 -0.98
N LYS A 44 7.48 -3.09 -1.13
CA LYS A 44 6.72 -2.20 -2.02
C LYS A 44 6.72 -2.76 -3.45
N ASN A 45 7.89 -3.11 -3.97
CA ASN A 45 8.05 -3.60 -5.34
C ASN A 45 7.31 -4.93 -5.56
N GLN A 46 7.33 -5.84 -4.58
CA GLN A 46 6.61 -7.10 -4.64
C GLN A 46 5.08 -6.90 -4.74
N ILE A 47 4.53 -5.95 -3.97
CA ILE A 47 3.11 -5.58 -4.07
C ILE A 47 2.80 -5.10 -5.49
N ILE A 48 3.61 -4.18 -6.01
CA ILE A 48 3.41 -3.56 -7.33
C ILE A 48 3.47 -4.63 -8.42
N GLU A 49 4.46 -5.51 -8.37
CA GLU A 49 4.63 -6.62 -9.32
C GLU A 49 3.42 -7.55 -9.29
N PHE A 50 2.99 -7.97 -8.10
CA PHE A 50 1.85 -8.86 -7.92
C PHE A 50 0.55 -8.24 -8.48
N VAL A 51 0.25 -6.99 -8.12
CA VAL A 51 -0.96 -6.30 -8.60
C VAL A 51 -0.88 -6.09 -10.11
N SER A 52 0.29 -5.74 -10.64
CA SER A 52 0.53 -5.57 -12.08
C SER A 52 0.43 -6.85 -12.89
N ALA A 53 0.57 -8.02 -12.27
CA ALA A 53 0.42 -9.32 -12.92
C ALA A 53 -1.04 -9.82 -12.98
N ILE A 54 -2.00 -9.11 -12.38
CA ILE A 54 -3.42 -9.51 -12.39
C ILE A 54 -4.07 -9.10 -13.72
N GLU A 55 -4.51 -10.08 -14.51
CA GLU A 55 -5.08 -9.85 -15.86
C GLU A 55 -6.62 -9.96 -15.92
N ARG A 56 -7.27 -10.33 -14.81
CA ARG A 56 -8.73 -10.53 -14.74
C ARG A 56 -9.31 -9.77 -13.56
N ASP A 57 -10.60 -9.43 -13.66
CA ASP A 57 -11.34 -8.80 -12.57
C ASP A 57 -11.14 -9.57 -11.26
N THR A 58 -10.59 -8.87 -10.27
CA THR A 58 -10.15 -9.46 -9.01
C THR A 58 -10.41 -8.47 -7.88
N VAL A 59 -11.03 -8.94 -6.80
CA VAL A 59 -11.09 -8.21 -5.54
C VAL A 59 -9.92 -8.63 -4.68
N VAL A 60 -9.12 -7.66 -4.25
CA VAL A 60 -7.97 -7.86 -3.35
C VAL A 60 -8.29 -7.21 -2.01
N PHE A 61 -8.38 -8.02 -0.96
CA PHE A 61 -8.42 -7.53 0.42
C PHE A 61 -6.99 -7.35 0.90
N SER A 62 -6.64 -6.14 1.32
CA SER A 62 -5.27 -5.77 1.68
C SER A 62 -5.28 -4.70 2.78
N HIS A 63 -4.12 -4.12 3.05
CA HIS A 63 -3.84 -3.26 4.18
C HIS A 63 -3.54 -1.83 3.72
N PHE A 64 -3.63 -0.89 4.66
CA PHE A 64 -3.52 0.55 4.41
C PHE A 64 -2.23 0.94 3.66
N ILE A 65 -1.07 0.42 4.11
CA ILE A 65 0.23 0.76 3.51
C ILE A 65 0.39 0.13 2.13
N ALA A 66 -0.06 -1.13 1.95
CA ALA A 66 0.02 -1.82 0.67
C ALA A 66 -0.84 -1.14 -0.40
N ILE A 67 -2.03 -0.65 -0.05
CA ILE A 67 -2.89 0.09 -1.00
C ILE A 67 -2.23 1.43 -1.37
N ASN A 68 -1.66 2.15 -0.39
CA ASN A 68 -0.92 3.40 -0.67
C ASN A 68 0.33 3.15 -1.54
N ALA A 69 1.04 2.04 -1.37
CA ALA A 69 2.17 1.66 -2.21
C ALA A 69 1.77 1.56 -3.70
N VAL A 70 0.63 0.91 -3.98
CA VAL A 70 0.10 0.80 -5.34
C VAL A 70 -0.30 2.16 -5.90
N ILE A 71 -1.02 2.97 -5.12
CA ILE A 71 -1.40 4.34 -5.52
C ILE A 71 -0.14 5.13 -5.88
N GLY A 72 0.90 5.09 -5.04
CA GLY A 72 2.16 5.81 -5.25
C GLY A 72 2.88 5.40 -6.51
N SER A 73 2.93 4.11 -6.80
CA SER A 73 3.51 3.62 -8.04
C SER A 73 2.77 4.15 -9.28
N LEU A 74 1.44 4.25 -9.22
CA LEU A 74 0.61 4.72 -10.34
C LEU A 74 0.61 6.23 -10.50
N THR A 75 0.90 6.99 -9.43
CA THR A 75 0.98 8.45 -9.44
C THR A 75 2.40 8.99 -9.45
N ASN A 76 3.42 8.12 -9.50
CA ASN A 76 4.84 8.47 -9.37
C ASN A 76 5.13 9.30 -8.11
N ASP A 77 4.58 8.86 -6.97
CA ASP A 77 4.73 9.50 -5.67
C ASP A 77 5.45 8.55 -4.70
N ASP A 78 6.54 9.02 -4.10
CA ASP A 78 7.42 8.22 -3.26
C ASP A 78 7.04 8.23 -1.77
N ARG A 79 5.98 8.94 -1.37
CA ARG A 79 5.50 8.95 0.02
C ARG A 79 4.96 7.58 0.44
N LEU A 80 5.12 7.21 1.71
CA LEU A 80 4.50 6.00 2.26
C LEU A 80 2.97 6.12 2.33
N VAL A 81 2.49 7.31 2.66
CA VAL A 81 1.07 7.61 2.78
C VAL A 81 0.74 8.79 1.86
N ILE A 82 -0.12 8.52 0.89
CA ILE A 82 -0.58 9.47 -0.12
C ILE A 82 -2.02 9.88 0.21
N ARG A 83 -2.80 8.91 0.69
CA ARG A 83 -4.22 9.00 1.00
C ARG A 83 -4.47 8.42 2.39
N SER A 84 -5.28 9.10 3.19
CA SER A 84 -5.70 8.61 4.50
C SER A 84 -6.94 7.71 4.36
N LEU A 85 -6.79 6.58 3.67
CA LEU A 85 -7.88 5.64 3.36
C LEU A 85 -8.61 5.14 4.61
N ASP A 86 -9.94 5.12 4.56
CA ASP A 86 -10.79 4.56 5.61
C ASP A 86 -10.85 3.03 5.52
N ASN A 87 -11.23 2.39 6.62
CA ASN A 87 -11.49 0.95 6.67
C ASN A 87 -12.60 0.58 5.67
N CYS A 88 -12.42 -0.53 4.98
CA CYS A 88 -13.35 -1.01 3.94
C CYS A 88 -13.57 -0.03 2.77
N SER A 89 -12.72 1.00 2.63
CA SER A 89 -12.72 1.84 1.43
C SER A 89 -12.31 1.03 0.19
N ILE A 90 -12.83 1.43 -0.98
CA ILE A 90 -12.61 0.72 -2.24
C ILE A 90 -11.76 1.57 -3.18
N THR A 91 -10.55 1.09 -3.47
CA THR A 91 -9.68 1.63 -4.51
C THR A 91 -9.85 0.79 -5.78
N VAL A 92 -10.22 1.43 -6.89
CA VAL A 92 -10.46 0.76 -8.18
C VAL A 92 -9.33 1.10 -9.15
N LEU A 93 -8.71 0.05 -9.68
CA LEU A 93 -7.70 0.12 -10.71
C LEU A 93 -8.28 -0.47 -11.99
N GLU A 94 -7.86 0.06 -13.14
CA GLU A 94 -8.22 -0.48 -14.45
C GLU A 94 -6.95 -0.70 -15.26
N ARG A 95 -6.95 -1.76 -16.08
CA ARG A 95 -5.92 -2.00 -17.07
C ARG A 95 -6.38 -1.46 -18.42
N ASP A 96 -5.57 -0.60 -19.02
CA ASP A 96 -5.84 -0.10 -20.36
C ASP A 96 -5.52 -1.14 -21.46
N ALA A 97 -5.84 -0.82 -22.71
CA ALA A 97 -5.59 -1.69 -23.85
C ALA A 97 -4.09 -1.94 -24.14
N ALA A 98 -3.20 -1.07 -23.65
CA ALA A 98 -1.75 -1.23 -23.76
C ALA A 98 -1.18 -2.07 -22.60
N GLY A 99 -2.01 -2.47 -21.64
CA GLY A 99 -1.62 -3.26 -20.48
C GLY A 99 -1.17 -2.46 -19.28
N ASN A 100 -1.26 -1.13 -19.29
CA ASN A 100 -0.88 -0.30 -18.14
C ASN A 100 -2.01 -0.23 -17.12
N LEU A 101 -1.66 -0.28 -15.83
CA LEU A 101 -2.61 -0.02 -14.76
C LEU A 101 -2.79 1.49 -14.56
N ARG A 102 -4.02 1.90 -14.25
CA ARG A 102 -4.37 3.26 -13.84
C ARG A 102 -5.29 3.25 -12.63
N LEU A 103 -5.14 4.26 -11.77
CA LEU A 103 -6.06 4.52 -10.68
C LEU A 103 -7.32 5.21 -11.24
N VAL A 104 -8.47 4.53 -11.16
CA VAL A 104 -9.77 5.07 -11.62
C VAL A 104 -10.54 5.69 -10.47
N GLN A 105 -10.51 5.05 -9.31
CA GLN A 105 -11.15 5.55 -8.10
C GLN A 105 -10.25 5.32 -6.90
N SER A 106 -10.02 6.35 -6.11
CA SER A 106 -9.38 6.20 -4.80
C SER A 106 -10.43 5.84 -3.75
N GLY A 107 -10.05 5.02 -2.77
CA GLY A 107 -10.90 4.75 -1.61
C GLY A 107 -11.30 6.03 -0.88
N HIS A 108 -12.45 5.98 -0.23
CA HIS A 108 -12.87 7.02 0.71
C HIS A 108 -11.77 7.27 1.75
N GLU A 109 -11.46 8.54 2.00
CA GLU A 109 -10.49 8.93 3.01
C GLU A 109 -11.22 9.13 4.34
N ALA A 110 -10.62 8.66 5.43
CA ALA A 110 -11.18 8.78 6.76
C ALA A 110 -11.24 10.26 7.16
N ASP A 111 -12.45 10.79 7.33
CA ASP A 111 -12.72 12.13 7.88
C ASP A 111 -12.58 12.18 9.42
N THR A 112 -11.88 11.22 10.01
CA THR A 112 -11.79 11.15 11.47
C THR A 112 -10.73 12.13 11.98
N LEU A 113 -11.20 13.28 12.47
CA LEU A 113 -10.48 14.07 13.48
C LEU A 113 -10.25 13.19 14.71
N ILE A 114 -9.17 12.43 14.73
CA ILE A 114 -8.73 11.74 15.94
C ILE A 114 -8.24 12.82 16.91
N ARG A 115 -9.05 13.10 17.93
CA ARG A 115 -8.66 13.83 19.14
C ARG A 115 -8.03 12.89 20.15
#